data_AF-A0A1F7Q2Z9-F1
#
_entry.id   AF-A0A1F7Q2Z9-F1
#
_cell.length_a   1.000
_cell.length_b   1.000
_cell.length_c   1.000
_cell.angle_alpha   90.00
_cell.angle_beta   90.00
_cell.angle_gamma   90.00
#
_symmetry.space_group_name_H-M   'P 1'
#
loop_
_entity.id
_entity.type
_entity.pdbx_description
1 polymer ?
#
loop_
_entity_poly.entity_id
_entity_poly.type
_entity_poly.pdbx_seq_one_letter_code
_entity_poly.pdbx_strand_id
1 'polypeptide(L)'
;MKKYTHYSNNPDGFTVVEILVTTVITALFLGLLFQAYMTMEYQRINVARQAKASDIALSNLKKFTVRPSGAMTITCDSSMDLVASASAPGKLIGNESLTTYGFNPEPADSMKKLGKDAKQTVTAFAPQGCAIFDSSPIKITSTVTFGDQGDKVVHVGYIK
;
A
#
# COMPACT_ATOMS: atom_id res chain seq x y z
N MET A 1 -14.55 -32.52 83.55
CA MET A 1 -14.06 -31.35 82.79
C MET A 1 -14.03 -31.70 81.30
N LYS A 2 -14.95 -31.15 80.50
CA LYS A 2 -14.93 -31.29 79.03
C LYS A 2 -14.00 -30.21 78.46
N LYS A 3 -12.89 -30.63 77.84
CA LYS A 3 -12.10 -29.75 76.96
C LYS A 3 -12.72 -29.83 75.56
N TYR A 4 -13.25 -28.72 75.08
CA TYR A 4 -13.71 -28.59 73.70
C TYR A 4 -12.50 -28.31 72.80
N THR A 5 -12.37 -29.13 71.78
CA THR A 5 -11.43 -29.04 70.66
C THR A 5 -11.68 -27.78 69.83
N HIS A 6 -10.66 -26.94 69.63
CA HIS A 6 -10.62 -25.98 68.52
C HIS A 6 -9.98 -26.67 67.31
N TYR A 7 -10.81 -27.11 66.36
CA TYR A 7 -10.35 -27.39 65.01
C TYR A 7 -10.21 -26.06 64.27
N SER A 8 -8.97 -25.60 64.07
CA SER A 8 -8.63 -24.56 63.10
C SER A 8 -8.34 -25.24 61.76
N ASN A 9 -9.40 -25.52 61.00
CA ASN A 9 -9.29 -25.78 59.57
C ASN A 9 -9.90 -24.58 58.86
N ASN A 10 -9.17 -23.46 58.80
CA ASN A 10 -9.40 -22.54 57.68
C ASN A 10 -8.68 -23.17 56.49
N PRO A 11 -9.39 -23.70 55.48
CA PRO A 11 -8.73 -23.99 54.23
C PRO A 11 -8.27 -22.65 53.66
N ASP A 12 -7.00 -22.54 53.31
CA ASP A 12 -6.48 -21.42 52.53
C ASP A 12 -7.26 -21.36 51.19
N GLY A 13 -8.37 -20.64 51.18
CA GLY A 13 -9.31 -20.53 50.08
C GLY A 13 -9.40 -19.09 49.60
N PHE A 14 -9.57 -18.92 48.28
CA PHE A 14 -9.73 -17.60 47.67
C PHE A 14 -10.94 -16.85 48.25
N THR A 15 -10.76 -15.60 48.64
CA THR A 15 -11.88 -14.77 49.10
C THR A 15 -12.76 -14.37 47.92
N VAL A 16 -14.07 -14.17 48.14
CA VAL A 16 -15.02 -13.77 47.08
C VAL A 16 -14.58 -12.50 46.36
N VAL A 17 -14.01 -11.55 47.11
CA VAL A 17 -13.47 -10.29 46.56
C VAL A 17 -12.30 -10.56 45.63
N GLU A 18 -11.41 -11.46 46.00
CA GLU A 18 -10.22 -11.81 45.21
C GLU A 18 -10.60 -12.52 43.91
N ILE A 19 -11.63 -13.37 43.92
CA ILE A 19 -12.22 -13.96 42.71
C ILE A 19 -12.82 -12.88 41.81
N LEU A 20 -13.56 -11.93 42.38
CA LEU A 20 -14.14 -10.81 41.62
C LEU A 20 -13.05 -9.96 40.94
N VAL A 21 -12.04 -9.56 41.69
CA VAL A 21 -10.95 -8.72 41.19
C VAL A 21 -10.15 -9.46 40.12
N THR A 22 -9.77 -10.70 40.35
CA THR A 22 -9.04 -11.52 39.36
C THR A 22 -9.85 -11.73 38.10
N THR A 23 -11.17 -11.94 38.19
CA THR A 23 -12.06 -12.09 37.02
C THR A 23 -12.12 -10.80 36.20
N VAL A 24 -12.26 -9.64 36.85
CA VAL A 24 -12.30 -8.33 36.17
C VAL A 24 -10.98 -8.03 35.48
N ILE A 25 -9.85 -8.22 36.18
CA ILE A 25 -8.52 -7.97 35.61
C ILE A 25 -8.25 -8.91 34.43
N THR A 26 -8.61 -10.19 34.56
CA THR A 26 -8.45 -11.18 33.49
C THR A 26 -9.30 -10.81 32.27
N ALA A 27 -10.54 -10.39 32.47
CA ALA A 27 -11.41 -9.95 31.37
C ALA A 27 -10.85 -8.71 30.64
N LEU A 28 -10.37 -7.72 31.39
CA LEU A 28 -9.71 -6.54 30.81
C LEU A 28 -8.46 -6.91 30.02
N PHE A 29 -7.63 -7.79 30.58
CA PHE A 29 -6.41 -8.26 29.94
C PHE A 29 -6.69 -9.03 28.64
N LEU A 30 -7.65 -9.96 28.66
CA LEU A 30 -8.06 -10.69 27.46
C LEU A 30 -8.66 -9.77 26.40
N GLY A 31 -9.44 -8.77 26.80
CA GLY A 31 -9.99 -7.77 25.89
C GLY A 31 -8.91 -6.96 25.17
N LEU A 32 -7.91 -6.48 25.91
CA LEU A 32 -6.78 -5.75 25.35
C LEU A 32 -5.92 -6.63 24.43
N LEU A 33 -5.66 -7.87 24.84
CA LEU A 33 -4.94 -8.84 24.01
C LEU A 33 -5.67 -9.13 22.69
N PHE A 34 -6.99 -9.28 22.74
CA PHE A 34 -7.78 -9.51 21.54
C PHE A 34 -7.70 -8.33 20.56
N GLN A 35 -7.80 -7.10 21.07
CA GLN A 35 -7.64 -5.89 20.25
C GLN A 35 -6.25 -5.81 19.63
N ALA A 36 -5.20 -6.08 20.42
CA ALA A 36 -3.83 -6.08 19.94
C ALA A 36 -3.61 -7.16 18.85
N TYR A 37 -4.11 -8.38 19.08
CA TYR A 37 -4.05 -9.48 18.12
C TYR A 37 -4.71 -9.12 16.79
N MET A 38 -5.94 -8.60 16.83
CA MET A 38 -6.66 -8.18 15.62
C MET A 38 -5.91 -7.09 14.86
N THR A 39 -5.31 -6.14 15.58
CA THR A 39 -4.50 -5.07 14.97
C THR A 39 -3.25 -5.61 14.29
N MET A 40 -2.55 -6.56 14.92
CA MET A 40 -1.36 -7.18 14.35
C MET A 40 -1.67 -7.97 13.08
N GLU A 41 -2.76 -8.75 13.07
CA GLU A 41 -3.19 -9.49 11.88
C GLU A 41 -3.58 -8.54 10.74
N TYR A 42 -4.27 -7.45 11.04
CA TYR A 42 -4.58 -6.43 10.03
C TYR A 42 -3.31 -5.82 9.41
N GLN A 43 -2.34 -5.44 10.24
CA GLN A 43 -1.06 -4.91 9.76
C GLN A 43 -0.29 -5.93 8.92
N ARG A 44 -0.26 -7.20 9.34
CA ARG A 44 0.40 -8.28 8.61
C ARG A 44 -0.17 -8.44 7.20
N ILE A 45 -1.50 -8.43 7.09
CA ILE A 45 -2.17 -8.49 5.79
C ILE A 45 -1.84 -7.25 4.96
N ASN A 46 -1.85 -6.06 5.56
CA ASN A 46 -1.59 -4.82 4.82
C ASN A 46 -0.16 -4.76 4.28
N VAL A 47 0.84 -5.16 5.08
CA VAL A 47 2.24 -5.25 4.64
C VAL A 47 2.40 -6.26 3.50
N ALA A 48 1.73 -7.42 3.59
CA ALA A 48 1.76 -8.41 2.51
C ALA A 48 1.14 -7.86 1.21
N ARG A 49 0.02 -7.14 1.30
CA ARG A 49 -0.61 -6.46 0.15
C ARG A 49 0.30 -5.38 -0.41
N GLN A 50 0.92 -4.57 0.44
CA GLN A 50 1.84 -3.50 0.04
C GLN A 50 3.05 -4.06 -0.72
N ALA A 51 3.65 -5.16 -0.24
CA ALA A 51 4.77 -5.82 -0.92
C ALA A 51 4.35 -6.28 -2.33
N LYS A 52 3.18 -6.91 -2.46
CA LYS A 52 2.64 -7.33 -3.78
C LYS A 52 2.31 -6.15 -4.69
N ALA A 53 1.74 -5.07 -4.15
CA ALA A 53 1.47 -3.85 -4.90
C ALA A 53 2.77 -3.22 -5.41
N SER A 54 3.82 -3.24 -4.60
CA SER A 54 5.17 -2.78 -4.96
C SER A 54 5.78 -3.63 -6.07
N ASP A 55 5.68 -4.96 -5.99
CA ASP A 55 6.14 -5.88 -7.03
C ASP A 55 5.43 -5.60 -8.37
N ILE A 56 4.12 -5.38 -8.35
CA ILE A 56 3.32 -5.05 -9.53
C ILE A 56 3.72 -3.69 -10.10
N ALA A 57 3.88 -2.67 -9.25
CA ALA A 57 4.28 -1.34 -9.69
C ALA A 57 5.68 -1.37 -10.36
N LEU A 58 6.62 -2.13 -9.78
CA LEU A 58 7.95 -2.31 -10.37
C LEU A 58 7.91 -3.14 -11.66
N SER A 59 7.12 -4.22 -11.71
CA SER A 59 6.89 -5.00 -12.93
C SER A 59 6.36 -4.11 -14.04
N ASN A 60 5.38 -3.26 -13.73
CA ASN A 60 4.80 -2.32 -14.66
C ASN A 60 5.84 -1.33 -15.19
N LEU A 61 6.73 -0.79 -14.36
CA LEU A 61 7.83 0.06 -14.84
C LEU A 61 8.77 -0.68 -15.80
N LYS A 62 9.12 -1.94 -15.50
CA LYS A 62 10.00 -2.75 -16.34
C LYS A 62 9.44 -3.05 -17.73
N LYS A 63 8.13 -2.88 -17.94
CA LYS A 63 7.50 -3.02 -19.27
C LYS A 63 7.81 -1.83 -20.19
N PHE A 64 8.21 -0.69 -19.63
CA PHE A 64 8.61 0.49 -20.38
C PHE A 64 10.12 0.42 -20.64
N THR A 65 10.52 -0.38 -21.63
CA THR A 65 11.93 -0.59 -22.00
C THR A 65 12.38 0.24 -23.20
N VAL A 66 11.43 0.66 -24.03
CA VAL A 66 11.73 1.32 -25.31
C VAL A 66 10.99 2.65 -25.36
N ARG A 67 11.72 3.69 -25.78
CA ARG A 67 11.13 4.98 -26.12
C ARG A 67 10.27 4.80 -27.38
N PRO A 68 9.01 5.24 -27.40
CA PRO A 68 8.20 5.18 -28.61
C PRO A 68 8.91 5.97 -29.71
N SER A 69 9.26 5.29 -30.80
CA SER A 69 9.97 5.88 -31.92
C SER A 69 8.98 6.57 -32.85
N GLY A 70 9.33 7.78 -33.27
CA GLY A 70 8.59 8.54 -34.28
C GLY A 70 7.60 9.49 -33.64
N ALA A 71 7.87 10.78 -33.83
CA ALA A 71 6.94 11.91 -33.81
C ALA A 71 5.50 11.53 -33.42
N MET A 72 5.28 11.23 -32.14
CA MET A 72 3.94 11.44 -31.61
C MET A 72 3.66 12.91 -31.87
N THR A 73 2.51 13.24 -32.44
CA THR A 73 2.02 14.60 -32.62
C THR A 73 1.68 15.18 -31.25
N ILE A 74 2.66 15.20 -30.35
CA ILE A 74 2.55 15.74 -29.02
C ILE A 74 2.69 17.23 -29.21
N THR A 75 1.55 17.90 -29.30
CA THR A 75 1.54 19.36 -29.24
C THR A 75 2.03 19.76 -27.86
N CYS A 76 3.22 20.35 -27.83
CA CYS A 76 3.84 20.85 -26.62
C CYS A 76 3.24 22.22 -26.30
N ASP A 77 2.99 22.44 -25.02
CA ASP A 77 2.73 23.76 -24.48
C ASP A 77 3.87 24.05 -23.49
N SER A 78 4.43 25.26 -23.54
CA SER A 78 5.49 25.70 -22.64
C SER A 78 5.03 25.77 -21.18
N SER A 79 3.73 25.77 -20.90
CA SER A 79 3.19 25.73 -19.53
C SER A 79 3.46 24.41 -18.76
N MET A 80 3.77 23.34 -19.49
CA MET A 80 3.87 21.97 -18.96
C MET A 80 5.32 21.46 -18.83
N ASP A 81 6.30 22.34 -19.06
CA ASP A 81 7.73 22.05 -19.03
C ASP A 81 8.35 22.47 -17.68
N LEU A 82 9.20 21.61 -17.11
CA LEU A 82 10.02 21.92 -15.94
C LEU A 82 10.91 23.16 -16.14
N VAL A 83 11.32 23.47 -17.37
CA VAL A 83 12.11 24.68 -17.69
C VAL A 83 11.29 25.95 -17.46
N ALA A 84 9.99 25.91 -17.75
CA ALA A 84 9.10 27.06 -17.59
C ALA A 84 8.47 27.13 -16.19
N SER A 85 8.27 25.99 -15.53
CA SER A 85 7.74 25.92 -14.18
C SER A 85 8.27 24.68 -13.45
N ALA A 86 8.99 24.88 -12.35
CA ALA A 86 9.58 23.79 -11.56
C ALA A 86 8.55 22.81 -10.98
N SER A 87 7.27 23.21 -10.89
CA SER A 87 6.16 22.36 -10.43
C SER A 87 5.37 21.72 -11.57
N ALA A 88 5.78 21.90 -12.83
CA ALA A 88 5.08 21.32 -13.97
C ALA A 88 5.15 19.78 -13.91
N PRO A 89 4.02 19.07 -14.07
CA PRO A 89 3.99 17.61 -14.03
C PRO A 89 4.66 16.94 -15.25
N GLY A 90 5.01 17.72 -16.28
CA GLY A 90 5.42 17.22 -17.58
C GLY A 90 4.21 16.92 -18.47
N LYS A 91 4.43 16.90 -19.79
CA LYS A 91 3.38 16.56 -20.75
C LYS A 91 3.04 15.07 -20.64
N LEU A 92 1.77 14.71 -20.49
CA LEU A 92 1.34 13.31 -20.58
C LEU A 92 1.52 12.82 -22.02
N ILE A 93 2.32 11.76 -22.18
CA ILE A 93 2.66 11.17 -23.48
C ILE A 93 2.23 9.71 -23.60
N GLY A 94 1.69 9.12 -22.53
CA GLY A 94 1.23 7.74 -22.51
C GLY A 94 0.53 7.41 -21.20
N ASN A 95 -0.39 6.46 -21.26
CA ASN A 95 -1.02 5.88 -20.09
C ASN A 95 -1.46 4.44 -20.39
N GLU A 96 -2.12 3.77 -19.43
CA GLU A 96 -2.68 2.43 -19.63
C GLU A 96 -3.69 2.29 -20.78
N SER A 97 -4.25 3.41 -21.28
CA SER A 97 -5.24 3.43 -22.37
C SER A 97 -4.62 3.80 -23.73
N LEU A 98 -3.43 4.40 -23.74
CA LEU A 98 -2.72 4.82 -24.95
C LEU A 98 -1.83 3.67 -25.42
N THR A 99 -2.11 3.14 -26.61
CA THR A 99 -1.39 1.99 -27.20
C THR A 99 0.07 2.29 -27.54
N THR A 100 0.51 3.54 -27.40
CA THR A 100 1.88 4.03 -27.62
C THR A 100 2.96 3.16 -27.00
N TYR A 101 2.72 2.63 -25.79
CA TYR A 101 3.71 1.84 -25.06
C TYR A 101 3.40 0.34 -25.02
N GLY A 102 2.35 -0.11 -25.72
CA GLY A 102 1.95 -1.53 -25.71
C GLY A 102 1.76 -2.11 -24.31
N PHE A 103 1.31 -1.28 -23.35
CA PHE A 103 1.24 -1.67 -21.95
C PHE A 103 0.28 -2.84 -21.76
N ASN A 104 0.82 -3.95 -21.24
CA ASN A 104 0.03 -5.09 -20.82
C ASN A 104 -0.12 -5.09 -19.29
N PRO A 105 -1.31 -4.82 -18.74
CA PRO A 105 -1.55 -4.81 -17.30
C PRO A 105 -1.27 -6.19 -16.67
N GLU A 106 -0.90 -6.19 -15.39
CA GLU A 106 -0.85 -7.45 -14.64
C GLU A 106 -2.24 -8.13 -14.61
N PRO A 107 -2.31 -9.48 -14.58
CA PRO A 107 -3.57 -10.21 -14.60
C PRO A 107 -4.54 -9.78 -13.49
N ALA A 108 -5.83 -9.80 -13.79
CA ALA A 108 -6.88 -9.43 -12.84
C ALA A 108 -6.81 -10.26 -11.53
N ASP A 109 -6.39 -11.52 -11.60
CA ASP A 109 -6.27 -12.37 -10.41
C ASP A 109 -5.12 -11.96 -9.48
N SER A 110 -4.05 -11.36 -10.01
CA SER A 110 -3.01 -10.74 -9.19
C SER A 110 -3.52 -9.49 -8.49
N MET A 111 -4.36 -8.69 -9.18
CA MET A 111 -4.96 -7.49 -8.63
C MET A 111 -6.02 -7.78 -7.54
N LYS A 112 -6.84 -8.82 -7.71
CA LYS A 112 -7.85 -9.22 -6.69
C LYS A 112 -7.24 -9.52 -5.33
N LYS A 113 -5.99 -10.00 -5.28
CA LYS A 113 -5.28 -10.31 -4.02
C LYS A 113 -4.89 -9.05 -3.23
N LEU A 114 -4.89 -7.89 -3.89
CA LEU A 114 -4.55 -6.61 -3.27
C LEU A 114 -5.74 -5.96 -2.55
N GLY A 115 -6.98 -6.34 -2.89
CA GLY A 115 -8.20 -5.76 -2.34
C GLY A 115 -9.30 -5.65 -3.38
N LYS A 116 -10.52 -5.38 -2.94
CA LYS A 116 -11.69 -5.24 -3.83
C LYS A 116 -11.55 -4.07 -4.81
N ASP A 117 -10.98 -2.96 -4.33
CA ASP A 117 -10.83 -1.72 -5.08
C ASP A 117 -9.41 -1.53 -5.65
N ALA A 118 -8.68 -2.64 -5.78
CA ALA A 118 -7.32 -2.62 -6.28
C ALA A 118 -7.28 -2.17 -7.75
N LYS A 119 -6.42 -1.20 -8.05
CA LYS A 119 -6.26 -0.62 -9.38
C LYS A 119 -4.80 -0.43 -9.69
N GLN A 120 -4.40 -0.73 -10.92
CA GLN A 120 -3.10 -0.35 -11.47
C GLN A 120 -3.30 0.75 -12.51
N THR A 121 -2.47 1.77 -12.44
CA THR A 121 -2.43 2.89 -13.39
C THR A 121 -0.97 3.15 -13.71
N VAL A 122 -0.68 3.42 -14.98
CA VAL A 122 0.66 3.77 -15.41
C VAL A 122 0.59 4.97 -16.32
N THR A 123 1.42 5.97 -16.04
CA THR A 123 1.43 7.23 -16.78
C THR A 123 2.86 7.58 -17.18
N ALA A 124 3.02 8.00 -18.43
CA ALA A 124 4.28 8.44 -19.00
C ALA A 124 4.22 9.95 -19.23
N PHE A 125 5.21 10.66 -18.72
CA PHE A 125 5.33 12.12 -18.83
C PHE A 125 6.65 12.51 -19.47
N ALA A 126 6.62 13.49 -20.37
CA ALA A 126 7.79 14.21 -20.86
C ALA A 126 7.99 15.48 -20.01
N PRO A 127 8.95 15.49 -19.05
CA PRO A 127 9.09 16.59 -18.09
C PRO A 127 9.64 17.87 -18.73
N GLN A 128 10.48 17.72 -19.76
CA GLN A 128 11.13 18.81 -20.50
C GLN A 128 10.31 19.25 -21.74
N GLY A 129 8.99 19.03 -21.69
CA GLY A 129 8.12 19.16 -22.86
C GLY A 129 8.57 18.26 -24.02
N CYS A 130 8.33 18.71 -25.25
CA CYS A 130 8.72 17.97 -26.45
C CYS A 130 9.64 18.74 -27.41
N ALA A 131 10.15 19.92 -27.01
CA ALA A 131 11.20 20.62 -27.76
C ALA A 131 12.52 19.82 -27.83
N ILE A 132 12.82 19.10 -26.75
CA ILE A 132 13.92 18.15 -26.64
C ILE A 132 13.38 16.78 -26.20
N PHE A 133 12.27 16.33 -26.81
CA PHE A 133 11.98 14.89 -26.90
C PHE A 133 13.19 14.19 -27.56
N ASP A 134 13.23 12.92 -27.90
CA ASP A 134 14.44 12.23 -28.44
C ASP A 134 15.73 12.23 -27.56
N SER A 135 16.06 13.29 -26.82
CA SER A 135 17.27 13.46 -26.00
C SER A 135 16.96 13.63 -24.50
N SER A 136 15.75 14.08 -24.14
CA SER A 136 15.33 14.20 -22.74
C SER A 136 14.74 12.91 -22.19
N PRO A 137 14.92 12.65 -20.88
CA PRO A 137 14.32 11.51 -20.22
C PRO A 137 12.79 11.64 -20.13
N ILE A 138 12.10 10.52 -20.29
CA ILE A 138 10.67 10.38 -20.04
C ILE A 138 10.48 9.79 -18.65
N LYS A 139 9.63 10.42 -17.84
CA LYS A 139 9.25 9.95 -16.52
C LYS A 139 8.07 8.97 -16.64
N ILE A 140 8.24 7.75 -16.17
CA ILE A 140 7.16 6.78 -16.04
C ILE A 140 6.76 6.68 -14.56
N THR A 141 5.47 6.80 -14.28
CA THR A 141 4.91 6.67 -12.94
C THR A 141 3.94 5.49 -12.93
N SER A 142 4.25 4.45 -12.17
CA SER A 142 3.33 3.33 -11.92
C SER A 142 2.75 3.45 -10.52
N THR A 143 1.43 3.51 -10.46
CA THR A 143 0.66 3.60 -9.22
C THR A 143 -0.21 2.36 -9.08
N VAL A 144 -0.09 1.69 -7.94
CA VAL A 144 -0.92 0.54 -7.59
C VAL A 144 -1.67 0.87 -6.31
N THR A 145 -2.99 0.94 -6.42
CA THR A 145 -3.90 1.05 -5.29
C THR A 145 -4.18 -0.34 -4.72
N PHE A 146 -4.11 -0.48 -3.40
CA PHE A 146 -4.33 -1.72 -2.67
C PHE A 146 -5.07 -1.46 -1.35
N GLY A 147 -5.52 -2.54 -0.71
CA GLY A 147 -6.27 -2.48 0.53
C GLY A 147 -7.68 -1.94 0.34
N ASP A 148 -8.43 -1.97 1.43
CA ASP A 148 -9.83 -1.54 1.47
C ASP A 148 -9.95 -0.02 1.76
N GLN A 149 -8.84 0.63 2.14
CA GLN A 149 -8.74 2.08 2.35
C GLN A 149 -8.20 2.82 1.12
N GLY A 150 -7.85 2.10 0.05
CA GLY A 150 -7.29 2.70 -1.16
C GLY A 150 -5.85 3.20 -0.99
N ASP A 151 -5.07 2.53 -0.15
CA ASP A 151 -3.63 2.77 0.01
C ASP A 151 -2.91 2.65 -1.34
N LYS A 152 -1.81 3.38 -1.53
CA LYS A 152 -1.12 3.45 -2.82
C LYS A 152 0.37 3.17 -2.67
N VAL A 153 0.89 2.34 -3.58
CA VAL A 153 2.32 2.27 -3.85
C VAL A 153 2.59 2.96 -5.18
N VAL A 154 3.56 3.86 -5.18
CA VAL A 154 4.00 4.59 -6.38
C VAL A 154 5.46 4.30 -6.63
N HIS A 155 5.78 3.81 -7.82
CA HIS A 155 7.15 3.72 -8.31
C HIS A 155 7.34 4.65 -9.50
N VAL A 156 8.50 5.29 -9.55
CA VAL A 156 8.87 6.20 -10.64
C VAL A 156 10.13 5.69 -11.30
N GLY A 157 10.13 5.62 -12.63
CA GLY A 157 11.28 5.30 -13.45
C GLY A 157 11.52 6.36 -14.52
N TYR A 158 12.72 6.36 -15.10
CA TYR A 158 13.07 7.23 -16.22
C TYR A 158 13.61 6.39 -17.37
N ILE A 159 13.10 6.62 -18.56
CA ILE A 159 13.62 6.05 -19.81
C ILE A 159 14.31 7.16 -20.60
N LYS A 160 15.46 6.85 -21.22
CA LYS A 160 16.22 7.77 -22.06
C LYS A 160 16.00 7.41 -23.53
#